data_AF-A0A2T0XD76-F1
#
_entry.id   AF-A0A2T0XD76-F1
#
_cell.length_a   1.000
_cell.length_b   1.000
_cell.length_c   1.000
_cell.angle_alpha   90.00
_cell.angle_beta   90.00
_cell.angle_gamma   90.00
#
_symmetry.space_group_name_H-M   'P 1'
#
loop_
_entity.id
_entity.type
_entity.pdbx_description
1 polymer ?
#
loop_
_entity_poly.entity_id
_entity_poly.type
_entity_poly.pdbx_seq_one_letter_code
_entity_poly.pdbx_strand_id
1 'polypeptide(L)'
;MLSKKTLRDSFAEALANGLRLRYREIPTAEFVAREFNRRANTTDAITQESARRWLRGLAIPDLAKLLVLRSWLDLDLNALAMPSVESVKKVDVELSGAALARQGEFIQTTQTIKQALRSLMEELERLEKQSEPTKNF
;
A
#
# COMPACT_ATOMS: atom_id res chain seq x y z
N MET A 1 2.24 1.46 28.09
CA MET A 1 1.06 1.13 27.24
C MET A 1 0.36 2.43 26.87
N LEU A 2 0.11 2.71 25.59
CA LEU A 2 -0.73 3.87 25.22
C LEU A 2 -2.15 3.63 25.75
N SER A 3 -2.65 4.54 26.58
CA SER A 3 -4.04 4.49 27.03
C SER A 3 -4.98 4.78 25.87
N LYS A 4 -6.14 4.12 25.82
CA LYS A 4 -7.21 4.40 24.84
C LYS A 4 -7.61 5.89 24.81
N LYS A 5 -7.41 6.61 25.92
CA LYS A 5 -7.62 8.06 25.97
C LYS A 5 -6.56 8.81 25.16
N THR A 6 -5.28 8.51 25.38
CA THR A 6 -4.15 9.12 24.66
C THR A 6 -4.28 8.95 23.15
N LEU A 7 -4.68 7.76 22.68
CA LEU A 7 -4.90 7.51 21.25
C LEU A 7 -5.98 8.43 20.64
N ARG A 8 -7.11 8.60 21.34
CA ARG A 8 -8.19 9.46 20.87
C ARG A 8 -7.82 10.94 20.90
N ASP A 9 -7.08 11.36 21.91
CA ASP A 9 -6.57 12.73 22.03
C ASP A 9 -5.59 13.03 20.88
N SER A 10 -4.65 12.13 20.59
CA SER A 10 -3.73 12.26 19.46
C SER A 10 -4.44 12.29 18.10
N PHE A 11 -5.49 11.48 17.92
CA PHE A 11 -6.33 11.53 16.72
C PHE A 11 -7.02 12.88 16.55
N ALA A 12 -7.64 13.39 17.60
CA ALA A 12 -8.34 14.67 17.56
C ALA A 12 -7.38 15.82 17.24
N GLU A 13 -6.17 15.78 17.82
CA GLU A 13 -5.12 16.75 17.54
C GLU A 13 -4.66 16.70 16.08
N ALA A 14 -4.37 15.50 15.55
CA ALA A 14 -4.01 15.33 14.15
C ALA A 14 -5.10 15.85 13.21
N LEU A 15 -6.37 15.51 13.49
CA LEU A 15 -7.52 15.98 12.72
C LEU A 15 -7.63 17.51 12.74
N ALA A 16 -7.51 18.12 13.92
CA ALA A 16 -7.55 19.56 14.09
C ALA A 16 -6.40 20.26 13.33
N ASN A 17 -5.19 19.68 13.36
CA ASN A 17 -4.04 20.20 12.64
C ASN A 17 -4.21 20.11 11.12
N GLY A 18 -4.71 18.98 10.61
CA GLY A 18 -5.02 18.83 9.17
C GLY A 18 -6.07 19.84 8.69
N LEU A 19 -7.10 20.09 9.51
CA LEU A 19 -8.11 21.11 9.23
C LEU A 19 -7.52 22.52 9.25
N ARG A 20 -6.72 22.87 10.27
CA ARG A 20 -6.05 24.18 10.36
C ARG A 20 -5.10 24.41 9.19
N LEU A 21 -4.34 23.40 8.78
CA LEU A 21 -3.42 23.52 7.65
C LEU A 21 -4.17 23.83 6.36
N ARG A 22 -5.31 23.17 6.14
CA ARG A 22 -6.11 23.31 4.92
C ARG A 22 -6.99 24.57 4.88
N TYR A 23 -7.58 24.95 6.02
CA TYR A 23 -8.60 26.00 6.09
C TYR A 23 -8.16 27.23 6.90
N ARG A 24 -6.94 27.24 7.45
CA ARG A 24 -6.39 28.29 8.35
C ARG A 24 -7.12 28.43 9.70
N GLU A 25 -8.18 27.67 9.92
CA GLU A 25 -8.93 27.58 11.18
C GLU A 25 -9.46 26.16 11.40
N ILE A 26 -10.06 25.91 12.57
CA ILE A 26 -10.83 24.68 12.79
C ILE A 26 -12.30 24.99 12.44
N PRO A 27 -12.82 24.46 11.31
CA PRO A 27 -14.20 24.71 10.91
C PRO A 27 -15.20 23.99 11.81
N THR A 28 -16.47 24.36 11.69
CA THR A 28 -17.55 23.76 12.49
C THR A 28 -17.73 22.27 12.20
N ALA A 29 -18.27 21.52 13.17
CA ALA A 29 -18.56 20.10 12.99
C ALA A 29 -19.51 19.82 11.80
N GLU A 30 -20.44 20.74 11.52
CA GLU A 30 -21.35 20.65 10.37
C GLU A 30 -20.57 20.73 9.07
N PHE A 31 -19.66 21.69 8.96
CA PHE A 31 -18.79 21.85 7.80
C PHE A 31 -17.94 20.60 7.57
N VAL A 32 -17.33 20.06 8.65
CA VAL A 32 -16.52 18.84 8.56
C VAL A 32 -17.35 17.65 8.07
N ALA A 33 -18.56 17.46 8.61
CA ALA A 33 -19.45 16.38 8.17
C ALA A 33 -19.84 16.52 6.69
N ARG A 34 -20.22 17.73 6.25
CA ARG A 34 -20.56 18.00 4.85
C ARG A 34 -19.39 17.74 3.91
N GLU A 35 -18.21 18.24 4.25
CA GLU A 35 -17.00 18.05 3.45
C GLU A 35 -16.57 16.58 3.42
N PHE A 36 -16.65 15.87 4.54
CA PHE A 36 -16.36 14.44 4.58
C PHE A 36 -17.33 13.68 3.66
N ASN A 37 -18.64 13.91 3.81
CA ASN A 37 -19.66 13.19 3.05
C ASN A 37 -19.55 13.43 1.53
N ARG A 38 -19.11 14.62 1.10
CA ARG A 38 -18.84 14.89 -0.31
C ARG A 38 -17.69 14.04 -0.89
N ARG A 39 -16.79 13.56 -0.04
CA ARG A 39 -15.61 12.76 -0.43
C ARG A 39 -15.80 11.26 -0.16
N ALA A 40 -16.76 10.91 0.68
CA ALA A 40 -17.06 9.53 1.06
C ALA A 40 -17.91 8.85 -0.02
N ASN A 41 -17.29 8.55 -1.17
CA ASN A 41 -17.98 7.90 -2.30
C ASN A 41 -18.28 6.41 -2.03
N THR A 42 -17.44 5.75 -1.23
CA THR A 42 -17.50 4.30 -0.97
C THR A 42 -17.76 3.96 0.50
N THR A 43 -17.96 4.97 1.35
CA THR A 43 -18.06 4.80 2.81
C THR A 43 -19.31 5.50 3.30
N ASP A 44 -19.93 4.96 4.35
CA ASP A 44 -21.13 5.58 4.95
C ASP A 44 -20.90 7.05 5.33
N ALA A 45 -21.91 7.86 5.03
CA ALA A 45 -21.97 9.25 5.45
C ALA A 45 -21.96 9.36 6.98
N ILE A 46 -21.38 10.45 7.47
CA ILE A 46 -21.36 10.80 8.88
C ILE A 46 -22.34 11.93 9.19
N THR A 47 -22.79 11.95 10.44
CA THR A 47 -23.58 13.05 10.98
C THR A 47 -22.68 14.17 11.52
N GLN A 48 -23.25 15.35 11.74
CA GLN A 48 -22.57 16.44 12.45
C GLN A 48 -22.10 16.01 13.85
N GLU A 49 -22.88 15.23 14.60
CA GLU A 49 -22.48 14.78 15.94
C GLU A 49 -21.31 13.79 15.85
N SER A 50 -21.25 12.93 14.83
CA SER A 50 -20.09 12.08 14.57
C SER A 50 -18.82 12.92 14.37
N ALA A 51 -18.88 13.94 13.51
CA ALA A 51 -17.75 14.85 13.29
C ALA A 51 -17.36 15.60 14.57
N ARG A 52 -18.33 16.06 15.36
CA ARG A 52 -18.10 16.72 16.65
C ARG A 52 -17.37 15.82 17.63
N ARG A 53 -17.75 14.54 17.70
CA ARG A 53 -17.10 13.54 18.57
C ARG A 53 -15.67 13.27 18.14
N TRP A 54 -15.37 13.30 16.85
CA TRP A 54 -14.00 13.16 16.33
C TRP A 54 -13.12 14.35 16.72
N LEU A 55 -13.62 15.57 16.48
CA LEU A 55 -12.90 16.80 16.84
C LEU A 55 -12.59 16.92 18.34
N ARG A 56 -13.40 16.28 19.19
CA ARG A 56 -13.22 16.28 20.65
C ARG A 56 -12.45 15.06 21.19
N GLY A 57 -12.01 14.15 20.34
CA GLY A 57 -11.34 12.91 20.80
C GLY A 57 -12.26 11.98 21.59
N LEU A 58 -13.57 12.05 21.37
CA LEU A 58 -14.54 11.18 22.04
C LEU A 58 -14.69 9.84 21.31
N ALA A 59 -14.49 9.83 20.00
CA ALA A 59 -14.57 8.66 19.14
C ALA A 59 -13.50 8.71 18.03
N ILE A 60 -13.08 7.54 17.58
CA ILE A 60 -12.22 7.35 16.41
C ILE A 60 -13.08 6.72 15.30
N PRO A 61 -12.97 7.18 14.05
CA PRO A 61 -13.63 6.54 12.92
C PRO A 61 -13.16 5.11 12.68
N ASP A 62 -13.94 4.33 11.92
CA ASP A 62 -13.43 3.09 11.34
C ASP A 62 -12.32 3.34 10.29
N LEU A 63 -11.66 2.26 9.86
CA LEU A 63 -10.56 2.32 8.91
C LEU A 63 -10.95 2.98 7.58
N ALA A 64 -12.14 2.69 7.04
CA ALA A 64 -12.59 3.25 5.77
C ALA A 64 -12.74 4.77 5.84
N LYS A 65 -13.30 5.29 6.95
CA LYS A 65 -13.44 6.72 7.19
C LYS A 65 -12.08 7.38 7.45
N LEU A 66 -11.15 6.71 8.13
CA LEU A 66 -9.78 7.20 8.32
C LEU A 66 -9.03 7.37 7.00
N LEU A 67 -9.20 6.44 6.04
CA LEU A 67 -8.57 6.56 4.72
C LEU A 67 -9.09 7.77 3.93
N VAL A 68 -10.38 8.09 4.04
CA VAL A 68 -10.96 9.31 3.45
C VAL A 68 -10.41 10.56 4.14
N LEU A 69 -10.32 10.57 5.47
CA LEU A 69 -9.74 11.70 6.21
C LEU A 69 -8.26 11.89 5.86
N ARG A 70 -7.51 10.80 5.68
CA ARG A 70 -6.12 10.86 5.25
C ARG A 70 -5.97 11.44 3.85
N SER A 71 -6.71 10.93 2.86
CA SER A 71 -6.63 11.46 1.50
C SER A 71 -7.10 12.91 1.40
N TRP A 72 -8.01 13.32 2.28
CA TRP A 72 -8.50 14.69 2.34
C TRP A 72 -7.58 15.66 3.07
N LEU A 73 -7.07 15.30 4.25
CA LEU A 73 -6.37 16.24 5.15
C LEU A 73 -4.88 15.94 5.33
N ASP A 74 -4.37 14.97 4.57
CA ASP A 74 -2.99 14.45 4.67
C ASP A 74 -2.61 14.06 6.10
N LEU A 75 -3.56 13.38 6.79
CA LEU A 75 -3.35 12.95 8.16
C LEU A 75 -2.27 11.87 8.22
N ASP A 76 -1.26 12.11 9.04
CA ASP A 76 -0.26 11.09 9.36
C ASP A 76 -0.87 10.06 10.32
N LEU A 77 -1.40 8.97 9.75
CA LEU A 77 -1.96 7.86 10.51
C LEU A 77 -0.87 7.04 11.23
N ASN A 78 0.40 7.15 10.82
CA ASN A 78 1.51 6.47 11.50
C ASN A 78 1.81 7.12 12.86
N ALA A 79 1.64 8.44 12.95
CA ALA A 79 1.77 9.19 14.20
C ALA A 79 0.69 8.80 15.24
N LEU A 80 -0.42 8.21 14.80
CA LEU A 80 -1.50 7.76 15.69
C LEU A 80 -1.20 6.42 16.39
N ALA A 81 -0.02 5.82 16.19
CA ALA A 81 0.32 4.49 16.72
C ALA A 81 -0.76 3.43 16.42
N MET A 82 -1.60 3.67 15.40
CA MET A 82 -2.39 2.61 14.81
C MET A 82 -1.41 1.67 14.13
N PRO A 83 -1.59 0.35 14.21
CA PRO A 83 -0.85 -0.56 13.36
C PRO A 83 -1.19 -0.17 11.92
N SER A 84 -0.32 0.63 11.30
CA SER A 84 -0.63 1.19 10.01
C SER A 84 -0.61 0.04 9.01
N VAL A 85 -1.57 0.05 8.09
CA VAL A 85 -1.48 -0.74 6.85
C VAL A 85 -0.43 -0.08 5.91
N GLU A 86 0.43 0.81 6.44
CA GLU A 86 1.36 1.65 5.69
C GLU A 86 2.83 1.29 5.89
N SER A 87 3.10 0.03 6.20
CA SER A 87 4.28 -0.65 5.64
C SER A 87 4.26 -0.74 4.10
N VAL A 88 3.36 -0.03 3.39
CA VAL A 88 3.11 -0.20 1.96
C VAL A 88 3.33 1.06 1.09
N LYS A 89 3.61 2.29 1.60
CA LYS A 89 3.66 3.48 0.69
C LYS A 89 4.80 4.50 0.80
N LYS A 90 5.86 4.26 1.57
CA LYS A 90 7.17 4.96 1.38
C LYS A 90 8.27 4.07 0.80
N VAL A 91 7.89 2.84 0.44
CA VAL A 91 8.77 1.76 -0.04
C VAL A 91 8.87 1.77 -1.57
N ASP A 92 7.98 2.48 -2.29
CA ASP A 92 7.84 2.32 -3.74
C ASP A 92 8.93 2.98 -4.60
N VAL A 93 9.68 3.96 -4.10
CA VAL A 93 10.72 4.63 -4.93
C VAL A 93 12.09 3.94 -4.81
N GLU A 94 12.40 3.33 -3.66
CA GLU A 94 13.70 2.67 -3.45
C GLU A 94 13.65 1.14 -3.62
N LEU A 95 12.51 0.46 -3.36
CA LEU A 95 12.41 -0.97 -3.66
C LEU A 95 12.31 -1.25 -5.16
N SER A 96 11.86 -0.30 -5.98
CA SER A 96 11.79 -0.52 -7.43
C SER A 96 13.19 -0.76 -8.03
N GLY A 97 14.21 0.00 -7.61
CA GLY A 97 15.58 -0.19 -8.08
C GLY A 97 16.21 -1.52 -7.63
N ALA A 98 16.07 -1.87 -6.35
CA ALA A 98 16.64 -3.10 -5.80
C ALA A 98 15.88 -4.37 -6.24
N ALA A 99 14.56 -4.30 -6.43
CA ALA A 99 13.76 -5.42 -6.92
C ALA A 99 13.95 -5.65 -8.43
N LEU A 100 14.13 -4.59 -9.23
CA LEU A 100 14.50 -4.71 -10.64
C LEU A 100 15.91 -5.32 -10.81
N ALA A 101 16.87 -4.96 -9.94
CA ALA A 101 18.20 -5.57 -9.94
C ALA A 101 18.15 -7.08 -9.62
N ARG A 102 17.35 -7.49 -8.62
CA ARG A 102 17.15 -8.90 -8.27
C ARG A 102 16.37 -9.70 -9.32
N GLN A 103 15.42 -9.07 -10.03
CA GLN A 103 14.77 -9.71 -11.18
C GLN A 103 15.72 -9.92 -12.36
N GLY A 104 16.69 -9.03 -12.57
CA GLY A 104 17.69 -9.18 -13.63
C GLY A 104 18.52 -10.46 -13.50
N GLU A 105 18.97 -10.80 -12.28
CA GLU A 105 19.71 -12.03 -12.00
C GLU A 105 18.86 -13.29 -12.23
N PHE A 106 17.58 -13.23 -11.85
CA PHE A 106 16.65 -14.35 -12.06
C PHE A 106 16.34 -14.58 -13.55
N ILE A 107 16.19 -13.51 -14.33
CA ILE A 107 15.95 -13.58 -15.78
C ILE A 107 17.19 -14.14 -16.49
N GLN A 108 18.40 -13.71 -16.11
CA GLN A 108 19.64 -14.27 -16.65
C GLN A 108 19.77 -15.76 -16.31
N THR A 109 19.51 -16.15 -15.06
CA THR A 109 19.58 -17.56 -14.64
C THR A 109 18.63 -18.42 -15.46
N THR A 110 17.40 -17.95 -15.67
CA THR A 110 16.39 -18.66 -16.47
C THR A 110 16.82 -18.78 -17.94
N GLN A 111 17.45 -17.74 -18.51
CA GLN A 111 17.97 -17.76 -19.88
C GLN A 111 19.16 -18.71 -20.03
N THR A 112 20.10 -18.71 -19.08
CA THR A 112 21.25 -19.61 -19.06
C THR A 112 20.81 -21.07 -18.98
N ILE A 113 19.86 -21.38 -18.08
CA ILE A 113 19.28 -22.73 -17.98
C ILE A 113 18.63 -23.13 -19.30
N LYS A 114 17.86 -22.23 -19.94
CA LYS A 114 17.23 -22.51 -21.24
C LYS A 114 18.24 -22.78 -22.35
N GLN A 115 19.38 -22.09 -22.37
CA GLN A 115 20.45 -22.33 -23.34
C GLN A 115 21.17 -23.64 -23.09
N ALA A 116 21.52 -23.94 -21.83
CA ALA A 116 22.16 -25.20 -21.48
C ALA A 116 21.27 -26.41 -21.85
N LEU A 117 19.97 -26.31 -21.58
CA LEU A 117 19.02 -27.37 -21.91
C LEU A 117 18.86 -27.56 -23.43
N ARG A 118 18.85 -26.47 -24.21
CA ARG A 118 18.86 -26.56 -25.69
C ARG A 118 20.12 -27.25 -26.22
N SER A 119 21.29 -26.90 -25.69
CA SER A 119 22.56 -27.52 -26.11
C SER A 119 22.57 -29.03 -25.83
N LEU A 120 22.07 -29.46 -24.67
CA LEU A 120 21.97 -30.87 -24.32
C LEU A 120 20.98 -31.62 -25.21
N MET A 121 19.86 -30.99 -25.56
CA MET A 121 18.89 -31.58 -26.50
C MET A 121 19.48 -31.76 -27.90
N GLU A 122 20.22 -30.76 -28.40
CA GLU A 122 20.90 -30.87 -29.71
C GLU A 122 21.98 -31.96 -29.71
N GLU A 123 22.66 -32.17 -28.58
CA GLU A 123 23.69 -33.19 -28.46
C GLU A 123 23.09 -34.60 -28.37
N LEU A 124 21.97 -34.76 -27.66
CA LEU A 124 21.19 -36.01 -27.68
C LEU A 124 20.70 -36.35 -29.10
N GLU A 125 20.17 -35.38 -29.84
CA GLU A 125 19.71 -35.60 -31.21
C GLU A 125 20.87 -36.00 -32.16
N ARG A 126 22.07 -35.47 -31.93
CA ARG A 126 23.28 -35.88 -32.67
C ARG A 126 23.71 -37.30 -32.33
N LEU A 127 23.63 -37.69 -31.06
CA LEU A 127 23.98 -39.05 -30.63
C LEU A 127 22.96 -40.09 -31.10
N GLU A 128 21.68 -39.74 -31.16
CA GLU A 128 20.65 -40.58 -31.78
C GLU A 128 20.93 -40.77 -33.27
N LYS A 129 21.30 -39.72 -34.00
CA LYS A 129 21.69 -39.82 -35.43
C LYS A 129 22.99 -40.60 -35.66
N GLN A 130 23.91 -40.64 -34.69
CA GLN A 130 25.13 -41.44 -34.77
C GLN A 130 24.93 -42.90 -34.36
N SER A 131 23.83 -43.23 -33.68
CA SER A 131 23.52 -44.58 -33.21
C SER A 131 22.47 -45.31 -34.06
N GLU A 132 21.99 -44.72 -35.16
CA GLU A 132 21.31 -45.48 -36.22
C GLU A 132 22.34 -46.38 -36.94
N PRO A 133 22.30 -47.72 -36.77
CA PRO A 133 23.10 -48.57 -37.61
C PRO A 133 22.60 -48.43 -39.03
N THR A 134 23.50 -48.07 -39.94
CA THR A 134 23.41 -48.34 -41.36
C THR A 134 22.80 -49.73 -41.55
N LYS A 135 21.53 -49.79 -41.94
CA LYS A 135 20.94 -50.96 -42.60
C LYS A 135 21.68 -51.08 -43.93
N ASN A 136 22.86 -51.68 -43.88
CA ASN A 136 23.54 -52.15 -45.07
C ASN A 136 22.74 -53.34 -45.62
N PHE A 137 22.50 -53.24 -46.92
CA PHE A 137 21.84 -54.18 -47.81
C PHE A 137 22.42 -55.59 -47.72
#